data_AF-A0A6A4W6U4-F1
#
_entry.id   AF-A0A6A4W6U4-F1
#
_cell.length_a   1.000
_cell.length_b   1.000
_cell.length_c   1.000
_cell.angle_alpha   90.00
_cell.angle_beta   90.00
_cell.angle_gamma   90.00
#
_symmetry.space_group_name_H-M   'P 1'
#
loop_
_entity.id
_entity.type
_entity.pdbx_description
1 polymer ?
#
loop_
_entity_poly.entity_id
_entity_poly.type
_entity_poly.pdbx_seq_one_letter_code
_entity_poly.pdbx_strand_id
1 'polypeptide(L)'
;MSEKPPKKKRKRCGDCVGCHTKENCGSCAPCKNERSHQICKSRRCETLVEKKEHSATLCTLYFDTPDPCRANTFDNPTQNAP
;
A
#
# COMPACT_ATOMS: atom_id res chain seq x y z
N MET A 1 7.52 -25.97 9.00
CA MET A 1 7.41 -24.74 8.19
C MET A 1 6.35 -24.96 7.10
N SER A 2 5.18 -24.34 7.19
CA SER A 2 4.18 -24.42 6.12
C SER A 2 4.51 -23.39 5.05
N GLU A 3 5.12 -23.85 3.96
CA GLU A 3 5.39 -23.02 2.79
C GLU A 3 4.04 -22.67 2.13
N LYS A 4 3.58 -21.42 2.31
CA LYS A 4 2.40 -20.94 1.60
C LYS A 4 2.75 -20.86 0.12
N PRO A 5 1.94 -21.46 -0.78
CA PRO A 5 2.21 -21.43 -2.20
C PRO A 5 2.32 -19.97 -2.69
N PRO A 6 3.30 -19.66 -3.56
CA PRO A 6 3.53 -18.30 -4.01
C PRO A 6 2.31 -17.77 -4.77
N LYS A 7 1.76 -16.64 -4.29
CA LYS A 7 0.62 -15.98 -4.96
C LYS A 7 1.06 -15.49 -6.33
N LYS A 8 0.42 -16.00 -7.39
CA LYS A 8 0.69 -15.59 -8.77
C LYS A 8 0.46 -14.08 -8.94
N LYS A 9 1.47 -13.38 -9.46
CA LYS A 9 1.40 -11.94 -9.75
C LYS A 9 0.41 -11.68 -10.89
N ARG A 10 -0.55 -10.78 -10.66
CA ARG A 10 -1.57 -10.39 -11.65
C ARG A 10 -0.94 -9.54 -12.77
N LYS A 11 -1.47 -9.66 -13.99
CA LYS A 11 -1.05 -8.87 -15.16
C LYS A 11 -1.77 -7.51 -15.19
N ARG A 12 -1.12 -6.52 -15.82
CA ARG A 12 -1.72 -5.20 -16.12
C ARG A 12 -2.75 -5.33 -17.25
N CYS A 13 -3.72 -4.42 -17.33
CA CYS A 13 -4.67 -4.40 -18.45
C CYS A 13 -4.01 -3.96 -19.76
N GLY A 14 -3.24 -2.88 -19.75
CA GLY A 14 -2.53 -2.35 -20.91
C GLY A 14 -3.08 -1.00 -21.38
N ASP A 15 -4.38 -0.77 -21.19
CA ASP A 15 -5.10 0.32 -21.87
C ASP A 15 -5.69 1.40 -20.93
N CYS A 16 -5.38 1.34 -19.62
CA CYS A 16 -5.80 2.39 -18.67
C CYS A 16 -4.78 3.52 -18.56
N VAL A 17 -5.17 4.66 -17.97
CA VAL A 17 -4.30 5.84 -17.79
C VAL A 17 -3.01 5.48 -17.06
N GLY A 18 -3.11 4.66 -16.01
CA GLY A 18 -1.94 4.17 -15.27
C GLY A 18 -1.05 3.21 -16.07
N CYS A 19 -1.58 2.53 -17.08
CA CYS A 19 -0.79 1.70 -17.99
C CYS A 19 -0.04 2.52 -19.03
N HIS A 20 -0.64 3.58 -19.56
CA HIS A 20 0.02 4.47 -20.52
C HIS A 20 1.05 5.40 -19.88
N THR A 21 0.93 5.67 -18.57
CA THR A 21 1.88 6.54 -17.85
C THR A 21 3.23 5.83 -17.63
N LYS A 22 4.28 6.34 -18.28
CA LYS A 22 5.64 5.78 -18.23
C LYS A 22 6.47 6.30 -17.07
N GLU A 23 6.33 7.59 -16.76
CA GLU A 23 7.14 8.27 -15.75
C GLU A 23 6.49 8.27 -14.36
N ASN A 24 7.33 8.15 -13.33
CA ASN A 24 6.88 8.31 -11.95
C ASN A 24 6.61 9.78 -11.65
N CYS A 25 5.51 10.11 -10.98
CA CYS A 25 5.17 11.50 -10.70
C CYS A 25 6.07 12.19 -9.65
N GLY A 26 6.94 11.44 -8.95
CA GLY A 26 7.87 11.95 -7.93
C GLY A 26 7.25 12.43 -6.62
N SER A 27 5.99 12.88 -6.64
CA SER A 27 5.33 13.54 -5.51
C SER A 27 4.47 12.61 -4.64
N CYS A 28 4.16 11.40 -5.13
CA CYS A 28 3.27 10.48 -4.45
C CYS A 28 3.95 9.74 -3.29
N ALA A 29 3.19 9.24 -2.31
CA ALA A 29 3.76 8.49 -1.17
C ALA A 29 4.70 7.32 -1.56
N PRO A 30 4.34 6.42 -2.51
CA PRO A 30 5.30 5.40 -2.96
C PRO A 30 6.44 5.95 -3.83
N CYS A 31 6.30 7.15 -4.40
CA CYS A 31 7.36 7.82 -5.15
C CYS A 31 8.40 8.45 -4.22
N LYS A 32 7.95 9.04 -3.11
CA LYS A 32 8.80 9.72 -2.13
C LYS A 32 9.55 8.76 -1.21
N ASN A 33 9.14 7.49 -1.17
CA ASN A 33 9.78 6.48 -0.33
C ASN A 33 10.60 5.52 -1.21
N GLU A 34 11.92 5.66 -1.17
CA GLU A 34 12.88 4.87 -1.95
C GLU A 34 12.84 3.36 -1.62
N ARG A 35 12.35 2.99 -0.44
CA ARG A 35 12.18 1.59 -0.02
C ARG A 35 10.81 1.03 -0.40
N SER A 36 9.95 1.79 -1.09
CA SER A 36 8.62 1.31 -1.47
C SER A 36 8.71 0.35 -2.66
N HIS A 37 8.25 -0.89 -2.47
CA HIS A 37 8.01 -1.81 -3.60
C HIS A 37 6.67 -1.54 -4.32
N GLN A 38 5.93 -0.50 -3.91
CA GLN A 38 4.67 -0.13 -4.54
C GLN A 38 4.93 0.76 -5.76
N ILE A 39 4.17 0.54 -6.83
CA ILE A 39 4.22 1.41 -8.00
C ILE A 39 3.64 2.79 -7.69
N CYS A 40 4.17 3.82 -8.37
CA CYS A 40 3.64 5.18 -8.40
C CYS A 40 2.10 5.17 -8.56
N LYS A 41 1.41 6.05 -7.82
CA LYS A 41 -0.06 6.12 -7.83
C LYS A 41 -0.59 6.43 -9.24
N SER A 42 -0.02 7.39 -9.95
CA SER A 42 -0.46 7.76 -11.31
C SER A 42 -0.16 6.68 -12.36
N ARG A 43 0.71 5.72 -12.04
CA ARG A 43 1.03 4.57 -12.90
C ARG A 43 0.27 3.32 -12.49
N ARG A 44 -0.55 3.33 -11.43
CA ARG A 44 -1.19 2.10 -10.96
C ARG A 44 -2.31 1.70 -11.92
N CYS A 45 -2.32 0.44 -12.33
CA CYS A 45 -3.33 -0.11 -13.22
C CYS A 45 -4.69 -0.17 -12.49
N GLU A 46 -5.74 0.37 -13.10
CA GLU A 46 -7.09 0.45 -12.51
C GLU A 46 -7.63 -0.94 -12.14
N THR A 47 -7.54 -1.91 -13.04
CA THR A 47 -7.94 -3.32 -12.78
C THR A 47 -7.10 -4.02 -11.69
N LEU A 48 -5.93 -3.46 -11.33
CA LEU A 48 -5.14 -3.97 -10.21
C LEU A 48 -5.57 -3.37 -8.86
N VAL A 49 -6.16 -2.17 -8.88
CA VAL A 49 -6.64 -1.41 -7.72
C VAL A 49 -7.91 -2.04 -7.13
N GLU A 50 -8.91 -2.34 -7.96
CA GLU A 50 -10.23 -2.82 -7.52
C GLU A 50 -10.14 -4.02 -6.56
N LYS A 51 -9.29 -5.00 -6.87
CA LYS A 51 -9.08 -6.18 -6.01
C LYS A 51 -8.36 -5.90 -4.70
N LYS A 52 -7.61 -4.78 -4.61
CA LYS A 52 -6.95 -4.36 -3.36
C LYS A 52 -7.91 -3.55 -2.49
N GLU A 53 -8.72 -2.69 -3.10
CA GLU A 53 -9.76 -1.92 -2.41
C GLU A 53 -10.78 -2.85 -1.75
N HIS A 54 -11.19 -3.97 -2.36
CA HIS A 54 -12.08 -4.92 -1.66
C HIS A 54 -11.53 -5.47 -0.33
N SER A 55 -10.20 -5.46 -0.11
CA SER A 55 -9.60 -5.83 1.19
C SER A 55 -9.50 -4.66 2.20
N ALA A 56 -9.65 -3.41 1.74
CA ALA A 56 -9.53 -2.20 2.56
C ALA A 56 -10.87 -1.45 2.73
N THR A 57 -11.68 -1.36 1.68
CA THR A 57 -12.98 -0.69 1.61
C THR A 57 -14.07 -1.39 2.43
N LEU A 58 -14.00 -2.71 2.64
CA LEU A 58 -14.89 -3.38 3.60
C LEU A 58 -14.65 -2.89 5.04
N CYS A 59 -13.47 -2.34 5.35
CA CYS A 59 -13.18 -1.78 6.67
C CYS A 59 -13.73 -0.35 6.82
N THR A 60 -13.77 0.45 5.75
CA THR A 60 -14.21 1.87 5.81
C THR A 60 -15.72 2.04 5.70
N LEU A 61 -16.43 1.06 5.15
CA LEU A 61 -17.90 1.12 4.99
C LEU A 61 -18.65 0.46 6.16
N TYR A 62 -17.95 -0.13 7.14
CA TYR A 62 -18.58 -0.86 8.24
C TYR A 62 -18.25 -0.33 9.64
N PHE A 63 -17.34 0.64 9.79
CA PHE A 63 -17.07 1.32 11.06
C PHE A 63 -16.72 2.80 10.85
N ASP A 64 -17.59 3.71 11.26
CA ASP A 64 -17.23 5.09 11.60
C ASP A 64 -16.42 5.08 12.92
N THR A 65 -15.20 4.56 12.88
CA THR A 65 -14.25 4.67 13.99
C THR A 65 -12.91 5.16 13.45
N PRO A 66 -12.29 6.19 14.05
CA PRO A 66 -10.98 6.65 13.64
C PRO A 66 -9.98 5.50 13.82
N ASP A 67 -9.29 5.20 12.72
CA ASP A 67 -8.16 4.26 12.60
C ASP A 67 -7.27 4.24 13.87
N PRO A 68 -7.32 3.21 14.74
CA PRO A 68 -6.41 3.15 15.89
C PRO A 68 -5.01 2.65 15.50
N CYS A 69 -4.80 2.23 14.24
CA CYS A 69 -3.56 1.59 13.83
C CYS A 69 -2.46 2.53 13.29
N ARG A 70 -2.61 3.85 13.49
CA ARG A 70 -1.55 4.83 13.14
C ARG A 70 -0.72 5.36 14.33
N ALA A 71 -0.88 4.81 15.52
CA ALA A 71 0.00 5.11 16.66
C ALA A 71 1.18 4.11 16.71
N ASN A 72 2.21 4.35 15.88
CA ASN A 72 3.55 3.84 16.16
C ASN A 72 4.32 4.92 16.92
N THR A 73 4.03 5.08 18.21
CA THR A 73 4.97 5.65 19.17
C THR A 73 5.65 4.49 19.88
N PHE A 74 6.83 4.13 19.37
CA PHE A 74 7.78 3.29 20.07
C PHE A 74 8.39 4.15 21.19
N ASP A 75 7.61 4.45 22.23
CA ASP A 75 8.19 4.90 23.50
C ASP A 75 8.89 3.70 24.10
N ASN A 76 10.19 3.65 23.87
CA ASN A 76 11.11 2.80 24.61
C ASN A 76 11.61 3.63 25.79
N PRO A 77 11.03 3.52 27.00
CA PRO A 77 11.64 4.12 28.18
C PRO A 77 12.87 3.28 28.53
N THR A 78 14.03 3.71 28.03
CA THR A 78 15.29 3.39 28.70
C THR A 78 15.28 4.16 30.03
N GLN A 79 14.89 3.48 31.10
CA GLN A 79 15.16 3.91 32.47
C GLN A 79 16.05 2.87 33.12
N ASN A 80 17.35 3.01 32.91
CA ASN A 80 18.36 2.56 33.85
C ASN A 80 19.37 3.70 33.99
N ALA A 81 19.21 4.47 35.07
CA ALA A 81 20.24 5.25 35.74
C ALA A 81 19.71 5.65 37.12
N PRO A 82 20.54 5.79 38.16
CA PRO A 82 21.93 5.34 38.34
C PRO A 82 22.07 3.96 39.01
#